data_AF-A0A7D7S4I5-F1
#
_entry.id   AF-A0A7D7S4I5-F1
#
_cell.length_a   1.000
_cell.length_b   1.000
_cell.length_c   1.000
_cell.angle_alpha   90.00
_cell.angle_beta   90.00
_cell.angle_gamma   90.00
#
_symmetry.space_group_name_H-M   'P 1'
#
loop_
_entity.id
_entity.type
_entity.pdbx_description
1 polymer ?
#
loop_
_entity_poly.entity_id
_entity_poly.type
_entity_poly.pdbx_seq_one_letter_code
_entity_poly.pdbx_strand_id
1 'polypeptide(L)' 'MAANNLFNPPRKVKMDFAGLDGDAFSLIAGWTINAMYQGWSPVDCKQVTEEAISGDYGHFLAVILAHSTES' A
#
# COMPACT_ATOMS: atom_id res chain seq x y z
N MET A 1 -7.05 -10.64 -10.10
CA MET A 1 -8.26 -10.13 -9.41
C MET A 1 -7.84 -8.86 -8.70
N ALA A 2 -8.60 -7.77 -8.79
CA ALA A 2 -8.27 -6.55 -8.05
C ALA A 2 -8.39 -6.82 -6.54
N ALA A 3 -7.38 -6.48 -5.76
CA ALA A 3 -7.49 -6.56 -4.31
C ALA A 3 -8.53 -5.54 -3.84
N ASN A 4 -9.41 -5.95 -2.92
CA ASN A 4 -10.38 -5.04 -2.32
C ASN A 4 -9.68 -4.18 -1.25
N ASN A 5 -10.14 -2.94 -1.08
CA ASN A 5 -9.68 -2.10 0.03
C ASN A 5 -10.09 -2.78 1.35
N LEU A 6 -9.15 -2.90 2.29
CA LEU A 6 -9.35 -3.56 3.58
C LEU A 6 -10.19 -2.71 4.54
N PHE A 7 -10.47 -1.45 4.20
CA PHE A 7 -11.20 -0.51 5.04
C PHE A 7 -12.55 -0.11 4.42
N ASN A 8 -13.54 0.10 5.29
CA ASN A 8 -14.85 0.64 4.93
C ASN A 8 -15.20 1.80 5.88
N PRO A 9 -15.22 3.07 5.42
CA PRO A 9 -15.06 3.52 4.04
C PRO A 9 -13.63 3.30 3.49
N PRO A 10 -13.45 3.20 2.15
CA PRO A 10 -12.15 2.94 1.54
C PRO A 10 -11.11 3.99 1.94
N ARG A 11 -9.94 3.53 2.39
CA ARG A 11 -8.84 4.41 2.78
C ARG A 11 -7.70 4.31 1.78
N LYS A 12 -7.21 5.45 1.28
CA LYS A 12 -6.13 5.51 0.29
C LYS A 12 -5.03 6.47 0.69
N VAL A 13 -3.81 6.13 0.32
CA VAL A 13 -2.60 6.92 0.47
C VAL A 13 -2.30 7.61 -0.86
N LYS A 14 -2.10 8.92 -0.84
CA LYS A 14 -1.61 9.67 -1.99
C LYS A 14 -0.11 9.42 -2.16
N MET A 15 0.30 8.81 -3.25
CA MET A 15 1.71 8.50 -3.48
C MET A 15 1.99 8.36 -4.97
N ASP A 16 3.10 8.93 -5.41
CA ASP A 16 3.63 8.70 -6.75
C ASP A 16 4.50 7.44 -6.75
N PHE A 17 4.12 6.47 -7.57
CA PHE A 17 4.91 5.25 -7.79
C PHE A 17 6.07 5.46 -8.79
N ALA A 18 6.15 6.64 -9.42
CA ALA A 18 7.18 6.97 -10.40
C ALA A 18 8.56 7.01 -9.73
N GLY A 19 9.37 5.96 -9.95
CA GLY A 19 10.75 5.85 -9.45
C GLY A 19 11.00 4.73 -8.42
N LEU A 20 9.97 3.96 -8.05
CA LEU A 20 10.13 2.77 -7.19
C LEU A 20 10.32 1.50 -8.04
N ASP A 21 11.38 1.48 -8.83
CA ASP A 21 11.66 0.44 -9.82
C ASP A 21 12.49 -0.71 -9.22
N GLY A 22 11.88 -1.56 -8.40
CA GLY A 22 12.30 -2.97 -8.42
C GLY A 22 12.16 -3.83 -7.17
N ASP A 23 11.85 -3.27 -6.00
CA ASP A 23 11.81 -4.08 -4.79
C ASP A 23 10.56 -3.85 -3.94
N ALA A 24 9.86 -4.94 -3.63
CA ALA A 24 8.64 -4.95 -2.83
C ALA A 24 8.87 -4.33 -1.44
N PHE A 25 10.06 -4.54 -0.85
CA PHE A 25 10.41 -3.93 0.44
C PHE A 25 10.56 -2.41 0.34
N SER A 26 11.20 -1.90 -0.73
CA SER A 26 11.34 -0.46 -0.96
C SER A 26 9.98 0.21 -1.20
N LEU A 27 9.09 -0.45 -1.95
CA LEU A 27 7.71 -0.01 -2.17
C LEU A 27 6.90 0.03 -0.87
N ILE A 28 6.94 -1.03 -0.05
CA ILE A 28 6.25 -1.06 1.26
C ILE A 28 6.79 0.03 2.19
N ALA A 29 8.12 0.20 2.26
CA ALA A 29 8.72 1.20 3.13
C ALA A 29 8.27 2.62 2.72
N GLY A 30 8.36 2.95 1.44
CA GLY A 30 7.90 4.23 0.90
C GLY A 30 6.39 4.46 1.11
N TRP A 31 5.58 3.44 0.87
CA TRP A 31 4.13 3.49 1.09
C TRP A 31 3.78 3.73 2.56
N THR A 32 4.41 2.98 3.47
CA THR A 32 4.18 3.08 4.92
C THR A 32 4.53 4.46 5.45
N ILE A 33 5.66 5.02 5.01
CA ILE A 33 6.11 6.36 5.38
C ILE A 33 5.09 7.41 4.90
N ASN A 34 4.67 7.35 3.63
CA ASN A 34 3.66 8.26 3.09
C ASN A 34 2.30 8.13 3.78
N ALA A 35 1.88 6.91 4.11
CA ALA A 35 0.66 6.64 4.85
C ALA A 35 0.71 7.31 6.23
N MET A 36 1.82 7.16 6.96
CA MET A 36 2.02 7.79 8.26
C MET A 36 1.97 9.32 8.17
N TYR A 37 2.61 9.93 7.16
CA TYR A 37 2.51 11.37 6.93
C TYR A 37 1.08 11.86 6.64
N GLN A 38 0.23 10.98 6.10
CA GLN A 38 -1.17 11.25 5.80
C GLN A 38 -2.12 10.88 6.95
N GLY A 39 -1.59 10.57 8.13
CA GLY A 39 -2.39 10.30 9.33
C GLY A 39 -2.97 8.88 9.40
N TRP A 40 -2.38 7.93 8.66
CA TRP A 40 -2.67 6.52 8.88
C TRP A 40 -2.11 6.04 10.20
N SER A 41 -2.83 5.15 10.87
CA SER A 41 -2.31 4.55 12.09
C SER A 41 -1.26 3.48 11.75
N PRO A 42 -0.25 3.26 12.60
CA PRO A 42 0.72 2.19 12.40
C PRO A 42 0.07 0.80 12.29
N VAL A 43 -1.08 0.60 12.93
CA VAL A 43 -1.86 -0.64 12.89
C VAL A 43 -2.48 -0.84 11.51
N ASP A 44 -3.10 0.20 10.95
CA ASP A 44 -3.69 0.15 9.60
C ASP A 44 -2.61 -0.09 8.55
N CYS A 45 -1.46 0.58 8.68
CA CYS A 45 -0.32 0.35 7.79
C CYS A 45 0.15 -1.10 7.86
N LYS A 46 0.33 -1.63 9.08
CA LYS A 46 0.74 -3.03 9.30
C LYS A 46 -0.22 -4.00 8.63
N GLN A 47 -1.52 -3.79 8.78
CA GLN A 47 -2.55 -4.64 8.16
C GLN A 47 -2.45 -4.67 6.64
N VAL A 48 -2.26 -3.52 5.98
CA VAL A 48 -2.08 -3.47 4.51
C VAL A 48 -0.78 -4.13 4.09
N THR A 49 0.32 -3.92 4.83
CA THR A 49 1.61 -4.52 4.50
C THR A 49 1.61 -6.04 4.69
N GLU A 50 0.94 -6.55 5.71
CA GLU A 50 0.80 -7.99 5.97
C GLU A 50 -0.02 -8.68 4.88
N GLU A 51 -1.12 -8.04 4.43
CA GLU A 51 -1.88 -8.52 3.28
C GLU A 51 -1.01 -8.49 2.01
N ALA A 52 -0.32 -7.38 1.74
CA ALA A 52 0.49 -7.23 0.53
C ALA A 52 1.60 -8.28 0.40
N ILE A 53 2.24 -8.70 1.50
CA ILE A 53 3.29 -9.73 1.50
C ILE A 53 2.76 -11.17 1.61
N SER A 54 1.43 -11.35 1.74
CA SER A 54 0.83 -12.68 1.88
C SER A 54 0.81 -13.49 0.57
N GLY A 55 0.97 -12.81 -0.56
CA GLY A 55 0.90 -13.39 -1.90
C GLY A 55 2.16 -13.20 -2.74
N ASP A 56 2.02 -13.39 -4.05
CA ASP A 56 3.08 -13.10 -5.00
C ASP A 56 3.25 -11.59 -5.25
N TYR A 57 4.25 -11.23 -6.05
CA TYR A 57 4.49 -9.83 -6.42
C TYR A 57 3.27 -9.17 -7.11
N GLY A 58 2.45 -9.94 -7.83
CA GLY A 58 1.22 -9.43 -8.43
C GLY A 58 0.14 -9.10 -7.40
N HIS A 59 -0.01 -9.95 -6.38
CA HIS A 59 -0.87 -9.70 -5.23
C HIS A 59 -0.40 -8.47 -4.43
N PHE A 60 0.90 -8.39 -4.16
CA PHE A 60 1.53 -7.24 -3.53
C PHE A 60 1.16 -5.92 -4.22
N LEU A 61 1.35 -5.86 -5.54
CA LEU A 61 1.03 -4.66 -6.32
C LEU A 61 -0.46 -4.36 -6.27
N ALA A 62 -1.33 -5.38 -6.39
CA ALA A 62 -2.76 -5.20 -6.33
C ALA A 62 -3.23 -4.60 -5.00
N VAL A 63 -2.69 -5.07 -3.86
CA VAL A 63 -3.04 -4.58 -2.52
C VAL A 63 -2.56 -3.16 -2.33
N ILE A 64 -1.30 -2.86 -2.69
CA ILE A 64 -0.74 -1.52 -2.55
C ILE A 64 -1.50 -0.52 -3.44
N LEU A 65 -1.82 -0.89 -4.68
CA LEU A 65 -2.62 -0.05 -5.59
C LEU A 65 -4.05 0.17 -5.08
N ALA A 66 -4.69 -0.84 -4.47
CA ALA A 66 -6.03 -0.70 -3.89
C ALA A 66 -6.09 0.29 -2.70
N HIS A 67 -4.97 0.46 -2.00
CA HIS A 67 -4.80 1.40 -0.90
C HIS A 67 -4.01 2.65 -1.29
N SER A 68 -3.80 2.87 -2.58
CA SER A 68 -3.11 4.05 -3.10
C SER A 68 -3.95 4.77 -4.12
N THR A 69 -3.67 6.06 -4.28
CA THR A 69 -4.20 6.87 -5.36
C THR A 69 -3.07 7.74 -5.89
N GLU A 70 -3.07 7.96 -7.19
CA GLU A 70 -2.23 9.01 -7.78
C GLU A 70 -2.66 10.37 -7.21
N SER A 71 -1.66 11.24 -6.95
CA SER A 71 -1.87 12.59 -6.40
C SER A 71 -2.42 13.56 -7.42
#